data_AF-A0A0J8BCM0-F1
#
_entry.id   AF-A0A0J8BCM0-F1
#
_cell.length_a   1.000
_cell.length_b   1.000
_cell.length_c   1.000
_cell.angle_alpha   90.00
_cell.angle_beta   90.00
_cell.angle_gamma   90.00
#
_symmetry.space_group_name_H-M   'P 1'
#
loop_
_entity.id
_entity.type
_entity.pdbx_description
1 polymer ?
#
loop_
_entity_poly.entity_id
_entity_poly.type
_entity_poly.pdbx_seq_one_letter_code
_entity_poly.pdbx_strand_id
1 'polypeptide(L)'
;MSYAIATPLPVNLNSCHSCHSSPISGGEVLEVPTHSISNYKWRLLIAYDGTNYAGWQYQASPPTVQCAIEKALTKITHLDRKELSVVGAGRTDTGVHAWGQVAHFFTPFNYDSLDEVHAAFNGLLPSDIRVREVSPASPQFHARFSAKGKIYRYSIYNSSFMDPFLRYHVYHSTYKLNAAVMAEAARYFTGKHDFTAFANAIRNDRVRDPIKTISRFDVTERGPLLELEVEGSGFLYRQVRNMVALLLQIGREAIPPDIVPEILETKNRRELAKYTKSTPPHGLSLVSVKYNEDHLKLPSGCPPVSLGRYHTIRTCKLPFY
;
A
#
# COMPACT_ATOMS: atom_id res chain seq x y z
N MET A 1 38.22 -45.44 31.04
CA MET A 1 37.93 -46.11 29.77
C MET A 1 37.97 -45.07 28.67
N SER A 2 38.97 -45.19 27.81
CA SER A 2 39.29 -44.42 26.59
C SER A 2 38.11 -44.40 25.60
N TYR A 3 37.91 -43.42 24.71
CA TYR A 3 38.79 -43.05 23.59
C TYR A 3 38.49 -41.66 23.01
N ALA A 4 39.50 -41.12 22.32
CA ALA A 4 39.63 -39.79 21.73
C ALA A 4 39.26 -39.69 20.23
N ILE A 5 38.71 -38.52 19.86
CA ILE A 5 39.11 -37.53 18.82
C ILE A 5 39.68 -38.03 17.47
N ALA A 6 39.13 -37.47 16.37
CA ALA A 6 39.90 -37.19 15.13
C ALA A 6 39.31 -35.97 14.37
N THR A 7 40.22 -35.08 13.93
CA THR A 7 40.05 -33.89 13.07
C THR A 7 40.25 -34.22 11.58
N PRO A 8 39.86 -33.35 10.63
CA PRO A 8 40.16 -33.54 9.20
C PRO A 8 41.34 -32.69 8.69
N LEU A 9 42.05 -33.20 7.67
CA LEU A 9 43.07 -32.52 6.86
C LEU A 9 42.61 -32.42 5.38
N PRO A 10 43.13 -31.46 4.59
CA PRO A 10 42.69 -31.18 3.23
C PRO A 10 43.52 -31.90 2.16
N VAL A 11 42.96 -32.06 0.95
CA VAL A 11 43.69 -32.56 -0.23
C VAL A 11 43.66 -31.51 -1.34
N ASN A 12 44.86 -31.24 -1.85
CA ASN A 12 45.17 -30.38 -2.99
C ASN A 12 45.79 -31.29 -4.06
N LEU A 13 45.38 -31.19 -5.32
CA LEU A 13 46.00 -31.93 -6.44
C LEU A 13 46.01 -31.06 -7.70
N ASN A 14 47.22 -30.69 -8.12
CA ASN A 14 47.59 -30.26 -9.47
C ASN A 14 48.42 -31.38 -10.10
N SER A 15 48.16 -31.75 -11.36
CA SER A 15 49.19 -32.19 -12.31
C SER A 15 48.70 -32.17 -13.76
N CYS A 16 49.62 -31.77 -14.65
CA CYS A 16 49.48 -31.50 -16.08
C CYS A 16 49.62 -32.76 -16.96
N HIS A 17 49.12 -32.72 -18.21
CA HIS A 17 49.93 -32.81 -19.45
C HIS A 17 49.08 -32.74 -20.75
N SER A 18 49.46 -31.80 -21.65
CA SER A 18 49.56 -31.77 -23.14
C SER A 18 48.89 -32.87 -24.01
N CYS A 19 48.52 -32.70 -25.29
CA CYS A 19 48.36 -31.63 -26.31
C CYS A 19 47.77 -32.35 -27.55
N HIS A 20 46.80 -31.78 -28.28
CA HIS A 20 46.76 -31.82 -29.76
C HIS A 20 45.63 -30.97 -30.34
N SER A 21 45.97 -30.30 -31.42
CA SER A 21 45.25 -29.25 -32.16
C SER A 21 44.49 -29.79 -33.37
N SER A 22 43.28 -29.28 -33.63
CA SER A 22 42.83 -28.76 -34.94
C SER A 22 41.43 -28.11 -34.83
N PRO A 23 41.11 -27.10 -35.64
CA PRO A 23 39.93 -26.25 -35.48
C PRO A 23 38.75 -26.76 -36.31
N ILE A 24 37.54 -26.77 -35.72
CA ILE A 24 36.30 -26.91 -36.48
C ILE A 24 35.51 -25.61 -36.33
N SER A 25 35.50 -24.87 -37.44
CA SER A 25 34.60 -23.80 -37.79
C SER A 25 33.14 -24.26 -37.78
N GLY A 26 32.24 -23.42 -37.27
CA GLY A 26 30.80 -23.61 -37.45
C GLY A 26 30.00 -23.23 -36.21
N GLY A 27 30.10 -21.96 -35.79
CA GLY A 27 29.21 -21.42 -34.77
C GLY A 27 27.84 -21.17 -35.38
N GLU A 28 26.96 -22.17 -35.38
CA GLU A 28 25.53 -21.89 -35.31
C GLU A 28 25.24 -21.42 -33.89
N VAL A 29 25.17 -20.10 -33.75
CA VAL A 29 24.51 -19.48 -32.61
C VAL A 29 23.06 -19.92 -32.70
N LEU A 30 22.70 -20.95 -31.93
CA LEU A 30 21.31 -21.25 -31.62
C LEU A 30 20.77 -20.02 -30.89
N GLU A 31 20.14 -19.13 -31.65
CA GLU A 31 19.29 -18.08 -31.11
C GLU A 31 18.20 -18.78 -30.31
N VAL A 32 18.38 -18.82 -28.99
CA VAL A 32 17.29 -19.13 -28.07
C VAL A 32 16.24 -18.05 -28.34
N PRO A 33 15.02 -18.39 -28.77
CA PRO A 33 13.99 -17.38 -28.96
C PRO A 33 13.73 -16.78 -27.59
N THR A 34 14.18 -15.55 -27.37
CA THR A 34 13.67 -14.73 -26.29
C THR A 34 12.26 -14.37 -26.71
N HIS A 35 11.32 -15.28 -26.47
CA HIS A 35 9.91 -14.95 -26.45
C HIS A 35 9.73 -13.92 -25.33
N SER A 36 9.90 -12.63 -25.66
CA SER A 36 9.35 -11.56 -24.85
C SER A 36 7.85 -11.68 -25.02
N ILE A 37 7.24 -12.52 -24.19
CA ILE A 37 5.78 -12.59 -24.09
C ILE A 37 5.36 -11.14 -23.79
N SER A 38 4.64 -10.55 -24.73
CA SER A 38 4.15 -9.18 -24.61
C SER A 38 3.12 -9.19 -23.49
N ASN A 39 3.58 -8.93 -22.26
CA ASN A 39 2.73 -8.93 -21.10
C ASN A 39 1.88 -7.66 -21.11
N TYR A 40 0.56 -7.82 -21.13
CA TYR A 40 -0.39 -6.75 -20.94
C TYR A 40 -0.39 -6.35 -19.47
N LYS A 41 -0.35 -5.03 -19.21
CA LYS A 41 -0.36 -4.49 -17.85
C LYS A 41 -1.70 -3.88 -17.54
N TRP A 42 -2.21 -4.22 -16.36
CA TRP A 42 -3.51 -3.78 -15.88
C TRP A 42 -3.36 -3.07 -14.56
N ARG A 43 -4.23 -2.09 -14.30
CA ARG A 43 -4.31 -1.36 -13.05
C ARG A 43 -5.65 -1.64 -12.38
N LEU A 44 -5.61 -1.76 -11.06
CA LEU A 44 -6.77 -1.88 -10.19
C LEU A 44 -6.81 -0.67 -9.25
N LEU A 45 -7.99 -0.07 -9.09
CA LEU A 45 -8.32 0.77 -7.93
C LEU A 45 -9.11 -0.07 -6.94
N ILE A 46 -8.64 -0.14 -5.70
CA ILE A 46 -9.12 -1.09 -4.70
C ILE A 46 -9.50 -0.31 -3.44
N ALA A 47 -10.70 -0.58 -2.93
CA ALA A 47 -11.13 -0.21 -1.59
C ALA A 47 -11.24 -1.45 -0.71
N TYR A 48 -10.93 -1.32 0.57
CA TYR A 48 -11.11 -2.37 1.55
C TYR A 48 -11.29 -1.84 2.97
N ASP A 49 -12.11 -2.54 3.73
CA ASP A 49 -12.11 -2.47 5.18
C ASP A 49 -11.00 -3.39 5.72
N GLY A 50 -9.96 -2.79 6.31
CA GLY A 50 -8.80 -3.52 6.83
C GLY A 50 -9.02 -4.27 8.14
N THR A 51 -10.20 -4.18 8.77
CA THR A 51 -10.46 -4.70 10.13
C THR A 51 -10.08 -6.17 10.29
N ASN A 52 -10.40 -7.00 9.30
CA ASN A 52 -10.19 -8.46 9.35
C ASN A 52 -8.86 -8.92 8.71
N TYR A 53 -7.97 -7.99 8.36
CA TYR A 53 -6.77 -8.29 7.59
C TYR A 53 -5.49 -7.86 8.30
N ALA A 54 -4.45 -8.68 8.16
CA ALA A 54 -3.09 -8.39 8.59
C ALA A 54 -2.35 -7.39 7.66
N GLY A 55 -3.12 -6.46 7.09
CA GLY A 55 -2.66 -5.44 6.16
C GLY A 55 -2.71 -5.88 4.70
N TRP A 56 -2.07 -5.06 3.87
CA TRP A 56 -2.04 -5.28 2.42
C TRP A 56 -1.19 -6.47 2.01
N GLN A 57 0.06 -6.51 2.48
CA GLN A 57 1.13 -7.34 1.91
C GLN A 57 0.82 -8.84 2.02
N TYR A 58 0.98 -9.59 0.93
CA TYR A 58 0.77 -11.03 0.91
C TYR A 58 1.45 -11.77 2.07
N GLN A 59 0.66 -12.60 2.76
CA GLN A 59 1.07 -13.64 3.69
C GLN A 59 0.14 -14.84 3.49
N ALA A 60 0.66 -16.06 3.68
CA ALA A 60 -0.15 -17.28 3.57
C ALA A 60 -1.19 -17.36 4.70
N SER A 61 -0.78 -16.97 5.90
CA SER A 61 -1.62 -16.74 7.08
C SER A 61 -0.86 -15.77 7.99
N PRO A 62 -1.53 -14.84 8.69
CA PRO A 62 -2.98 -14.52 8.68
C PRO A 62 -3.51 -13.93 7.35
N PRO A 63 -4.84 -13.74 7.18
CA PRO A 63 -5.44 -13.17 5.96
C PRO A 63 -4.90 -11.77 5.62
N THR A 64 -4.67 -11.52 4.33
CA THR A 64 -4.16 -10.24 3.81
C THR A 64 -4.92 -9.86 2.54
N VAL A 65 -5.03 -8.54 2.29
CA VAL A 65 -5.80 -8.04 1.14
C VAL A 65 -5.18 -8.49 -0.18
N GLN A 66 -3.85 -8.44 -0.32
CA GLN A 66 -3.17 -8.90 -1.53
C GLN A 66 -3.42 -10.38 -1.79
N CYS A 67 -3.45 -11.23 -0.75
CA CYS A 67 -3.76 -12.65 -0.91
C CYS A 67 -5.19 -12.88 -1.44
N ALA A 68 -6.18 -12.12 -0.96
CA ALA A 68 -7.55 -12.21 -1.48
C ALA A 68 -7.64 -11.78 -2.96
N ILE A 69 -6.98 -10.67 -3.32
CA ILE A 69 -6.91 -10.17 -4.70
C ILE A 69 -6.21 -11.18 -5.62
N GLU A 70 -5.06 -11.72 -5.21
CA GLU A 70 -4.31 -12.70 -6.00
C GLU A 70 -5.10 -14.01 -6.16
N LYS A 71 -5.81 -14.48 -5.12
CA LYS A 71 -6.70 -15.65 -5.22
C LYS A 71 -7.85 -15.42 -6.20
N ALA A 72 -8.45 -14.24 -6.19
CA ALA A 72 -9.50 -13.88 -7.16
C ALA A 72 -8.92 -13.84 -8.58
N LEU A 73 -7.76 -13.19 -8.77
CA LEU A 73 -7.07 -13.14 -10.06
C LEU A 73 -6.75 -14.52 -10.61
N THR A 74 -6.15 -15.42 -9.82
CA THR A 74 -5.85 -16.79 -10.27
C THR A 74 -7.09 -17.55 -10.71
N LYS A 75 -8.25 -17.33 -10.07
CA LYS A 75 -9.52 -17.92 -10.52
C LYS A 75 -10.04 -17.32 -11.84
N ILE A 76 -9.83 -16.02 -12.05
CA ILE A 76 -10.28 -15.30 -13.25
C ILE A 76 -9.41 -15.64 -14.46
N THR A 77 -8.09 -15.71 -14.27
CA THR A 77 -7.13 -15.83 -15.37
C THR A 77 -6.61 -17.24 -15.58
N HIS A 78 -6.79 -18.13 -14.61
CA HIS A 78 -6.14 -19.45 -14.55
C HIS A 78 -4.60 -19.40 -14.55
N LEU A 79 -4.02 -18.27 -14.13
CA LEU A 79 -2.57 -18.07 -14.01
C LEU A 79 -2.14 -18.12 -12.55
N ASP A 80 -0.91 -18.56 -12.32
CA ASP A 80 -0.35 -18.57 -10.98
C ASP A 80 0.06 -17.16 -10.52
N ARG A 81 0.12 -16.99 -9.20
CA ARG A 81 0.48 -15.73 -8.54
C ARG A 81 1.78 -15.09 -9.07
N LYS A 82 2.77 -15.93 -9.39
CA LYS A 82 4.09 -15.46 -9.89
C LYS A 82 3.97 -14.82 -11.27
N GLU A 83 3.13 -15.36 -12.13
CA GLU A 83 2.89 -14.86 -13.48
C GLU A 83 2.12 -13.54 -13.44
N LEU A 84 1.11 -13.46 -12.56
CA LEU A 84 0.31 -12.25 -12.37
C LEU A 84 1.12 -11.08 -11.80
N SER A 85 2.12 -11.36 -10.96
CA SER A 85 3.06 -10.38 -10.39
C SER A 85 2.37 -9.12 -9.84
N VAL A 86 1.41 -9.33 -8.92
CA VAL A 86 0.63 -8.22 -8.35
C VAL A 86 1.50 -7.32 -7.48
N VAL A 87 1.49 -6.02 -7.77
CA VAL A 87 2.24 -5.02 -7.02
C VAL A 87 1.35 -3.84 -6.64
N GLY A 88 1.19 -3.62 -5.33
CA GLY A 88 0.48 -2.47 -4.76
C GLY A 88 1.31 -1.18 -4.68
N ALA A 89 0.63 -0.04 -4.65
CA ALA A 89 1.23 1.29 -4.59
C ALA A 89 1.85 1.60 -3.22
N GLY A 90 1.27 1.04 -2.17
CA GLY A 90 1.77 1.13 -0.80
C GLY A 90 1.33 -0.07 0.02
N ARG A 91 2.05 -0.33 1.11
CA ARG A 91 1.58 -1.26 2.14
C ARG A 91 0.69 -0.48 3.10
N THR A 92 -0.39 -1.09 3.55
CA THR A 92 -1.11 -0.68 4.75
C THR A 92 -0.86 -1.70 5.86
N ASP A 93 -0.83 -1.21 7.10
CA ASP A 93 -0.65 -2.05 8.29
C ASP A 93 -1.92 -2.85 8.59
N THR A 94 -1.83 -3.85 9.46
CA THR A 94 -2.99 -4.56 10.04
C THR A 94 -4.04 -3.59 10.55
N GLY A 95 -5.30 -3.79 10.16
CA GLY A 95 -6.43 -2.97 10.59
C GLY A 95 -6.56 -1.60 9.91
N VAL A 96 -5.68 -1.24 8.96
CA VAL A 96 -5.77 0.04 8.22
C VAL A 96 -6.60 -0.16 6.95
N HIS A 97 -7.55 0.73 6.69
CA HIS A 97 -8.43 0.66 5.53
C HIS A 97 -7.81 1.33 4.30
N ALA A 98 -8.46 1.15 3.14
CA ALA A 98 -8.17 1.95 1.96
C ALA A 98 -9.44 2.23 1.17
N TRP A 99 -9.53 3.43 0.60
CA TRP A 99 -10.51 3.80 -0.41
C TRP A 99 -9.92 3.85 -1.82
N GLY A 100 -8.60 4.11 -1.89
CA GLY A 100 -7.88 4.31 -3.15
C GLY A 100 -6.52 3.63 -3.16
N GLN A 101 -6.44 2.38 -2.69
CA GLN A 101 -5.26 1.55 -2.96
C GLN A 101 -5.18 1.28 -4.46
N VAL A 102 -3.98 1.36 -5.01
CA VAL A 102 -3.76 1.06 -6.42
C VAL A 102 -2.83 -0.13 -6.53
N ALA A 103 -3.14 -1.06 -7.43
CA ALA A 103 -2.26 -2.17 -7.77
C ALA A 103 -2.12 -2.31 -9.28
N HIS A 104 -1.06 -2.97 -9.72
CA HIS A 104 -0.98 -3.46 -11.09
C HIS A 104 -0.63 -4.94 -11.13
N PHE A 105 -0.97 -5.59 -12.23
CA PHE A 105 -0.67 -6.98 -12.52
C PHE A 105 -0.49 -7.19 -14.02
N PHE A 106 -0.05 -8.39 -14.42
CA PHE A 106 0.24 -8.73 -15.80
C PHE A 106 -0.56 -9.95 -16.27
N THR A 107 -0.83 -10.01 -17.57
CA THR A 107 -1.34 -11.21 -18.26
C THR A 107 -0.60 -11.39 -19.59
N PRO A 108 -0.47 -12.63 -20.09
CA PRO A 108 0.10 -12.90 -21.42
C PRO A 108 -0.91 -12.64 -22.55
N PHE A 109 -2.16 -12.30 -22.22
CA PHE A 109 -3.25 -12.05 -23.15
C PHE A 109 -3.92 -10.70 -22.90
N ASN A 110 -4.57 -10.16 -23.92
CA ASN A 110 -5.38 -8.95 -23.81
C ASN A 110 -6.81 -9.30 -23.35
N TYR A 111 -7.50 -8.36 -22.71
CA TYR A 111 -8.95 -8.47 -22.50
C TYR A 111 -9.70 -7.71 -23.59
N ASP A 112 -10.74 -8.31 -24.14
CA ASP A 112 -11.65 -7.62 -25.06
C ASP A 112 -12.55 -6.63 -24.31
N SER A 113 -12.95 -6.97 -23.08
CA SER A 113 -13.72 -6.12 -22.19
C SER A 113 -13.28 -6.28 -20.74
N LEU A 114 -13.10 -5.15 -20.04
CA LEU A 114 -12.75 -5.15 -18.62
C LEU A 114 -13.96 -5.29 -17.69
N ASP A 115 -15.18 -5.17 -18.21
CA ASP A 115 -16.37 -5.25 -17.37
C ASP A 115 -16.61 -6.65 -16.79
N GLU A 116 -16.30 -7.69 -17.56
CA GLU A 116 -16.45 -9.08 -17.10
C GLU A 116 -15.41 -9.41 -16.03
N VAL A 117 -14.17 -8.98 -16.25
CA VAL A 117 -13.08 -9.09 -15.28
C VAL A 117 -13.44 -8.35 -13.99
N HIS A 118 -13.96 -7.13 -14.09
CA HIS A 118 -14.37 -6.33 -12.96
C HIS A 118 -15.54 -6.97 -12.19
N ALA A 119 -16.55 -7.48 -12.90
CA ALA A 119 -17.66 -8.22 -12.28
C ALA A 119 -17.16 -9.49 -11.58
N ALA A 120 -16.24 -10.24 -12.20
CA ALA A 120 -15.68 -11.46 -11.63
C ALA A 120 -14.86 -11.16 -10.36
N PHE A 121 -14.07 -10.08 -10.34
CA PHE A 121 -13.40 -9.63 -9.12
C PHE A 121 -14.39 -9.44 -7.97
N ASN A 122 -15.40 -8.59 -8.16
CA ASN A 122 -16.32 -8.25 -7.09
C ASN A 122 -17.30 -9.39 -6.74
N GLY A 123 -17.48 -10.38 -7.62
CA GLY A 123 -18.21 -11.61 -7.33
C GLY A 123 -17.41 -12.65 -6.53
N LEU A 124 -16.08 -12.64 -6.65
CA LEU A 124 -15.19 -13.58 -5.96
C LEU A 124 -14.61 -13.02 -4.65
N LEU A 125 -14.50 -11.71 -4.53
CA LEU A 125 -13.90 -11.06 -3.36
C LEU A 125 -14.87 -11.05 -2.16
N PRO A 126 -14.35 -11.19 -0.92
CA PRO A 126 -15.11 -10.94 0.30
C PRO A 126 -15.77 -9.55 0.29
N SER A 127 -16.86 -9.37 1.04
CA SER A 127 -17.65 -8.13 1.01
C SER A 127 -16.89 -6.87 1.46
N ASP A 128 -15.83 -7.05 2.24
CA ASP A 128 -14.96 -6.01 2.77
C ASP A 128 -13.80 -5.64 1.82
N ILE A 129 -13.71 -6.22 0.61
CA ILE A 129 -12.77 -5.82 -0.44
C ILE A 129 -13.53 -5.58 -1.75
N ARG A 130 -13.33 -4.43 -2.37
CA ARG A 130 -13.93 -4.08 -3.66
C ARG A 130 -12.89 -3.53 -4.62
N VAL A 131 -12.90 -4.06 -5.84
CA VAL A 131 -12.31 -3.38 -6.99
C VAL A 131 -13.32 -2.31 -7.43
N ARG A 132 -12.87 -1.06 -7.53
CA ARG A 132 -13.67 0.10 -7.92
C ARG A 132 -13.41 0.49 -9.38
N GLU A 133 -12.26 0.11 -9.91
CA GLU A 133 -11.84 0.39 -11.27
C GLU A 133 -10.89 -0.71 -11.75
N VAL A 134 -11.08 -1.15 -12.99
CA VAL A 134 -10.10 -1.92 -13.76
C VAL A 134 -9.76 -1.13 -15.01
N SER A 135 -8.47 -0.87 -15.23
CA SER A 135 -8.01 -0.16 -16.43
C SER A 135 -6.81 -0.86 -17.07
N PRO A 136 -6.59 -0.68 -18.38
CA PRO A 136 -5.26 -0.86 -18.96
C PRO A 136 -4.25 0.07 -18.25
N ALA A 137 -2.98 -0.31 -18.29
CA ALA A 137 -1.90 0.53 -17.81
C ALA A 137 -0.77 0.58 -18.84
N SER A 138 -0.16 1.75 -18.98
CA SER A 138 1.04 1.91 -19.81
C SER A 138 2.13 0.92 -19.38
N PRO A 139 2.94 0.38 -20.32
CA PRO A 139 4.09 -0.46 -19.97
C PRO A 139 5.07 0.20 -19.00
N GLN A 140 5.17 1.53 -18.99
CA GLN A 140 6.04 2.30 -18.09
C GLN A 140 5.39 2.54 -16.70
N PHE A 141 4.08 2.33 -16.56
CA PHE A 141 3.40 2.50 -15.27
C PHE A 141 3.87 1.46 -14.26
N HIS A 142 4.14 1.90 -13.03
CA HIS A 142 4.38 1.02 -11.90
C HIS A 142 3.65 1.57 -10.67
N ALA A 143 2.67 0.82 -10.15
CA ALA A 143 1.80 1.29 -9.05
C ALA A 143 2.57 1.92 -7.87
N ARG A 144 3.72 1.35 -7.49
CA ARG A 144 4.58 1.91 -6.42
C ARG A 144 5.49 3.07 -6.85
N PHE A 145 6.21 2.95 -7.96
CA PHE A 145 7.32 3.85 -8.31
C PHE A 145 6.88 5.03 -9.16
N SER A 146 5.78 4.90 -9.88
CA SER A 146 5.16 6.01 -10.62
C SER A 146 4.36 6.95 -9.70
N ALA A 147 4.13 6.56 -8.43
CA ALA A 147 3.38 7.36 -7.47
C ALA A 147 4.13 8.65 -7.12
N LYS A 148 3.43 9.78 -7.14
CA LYS A 148 3.94 11.12 -6.82
C LYS A 148 3.52 11.59 -5.42
N GLY A 149 2.43 11.04 -4.91
CA GLY A 149 1.95 11.35 -3.57
C GLY A 149 0.92 10.34 -3.09
N LYS A 150 0.66 10.38 -1.79
CA LYS A 150 -0.38 9.58 -1.13
C LYS A 150 -1.15 10.49 -0.19
N ILE A 151 -2.47 10.31 -0.17
CA ILE A 151 -3.34 10.96 0.79
C ILE A 151 -3.82 9.91 1.79
N TYR A 152 -3.52 10.14 3.06
CA TYR A 152 -4.08 9.37 4.16
C TYR A 152 -5.03 10.24 4.96
N ARG A 153 -6.10 9.63 5.48
CA ARG A 153 -7.00 10.27 6.42
C ARG A 153 -7.03 9.48 7.71
N TYR A 154 -6.89 10.17 8.83
CA TYR A 154 -7.18 9.63 10.14
C TYR A 154 -8.46 10.26 10.67
N SER A 155 -9.47 9.46 10.94
CA SER A 155 -10.77 9.93 11.41
C SER A 155 -10.92 9.69 12.91
N ILE A 156 -11.38 10.71 13.63
CA ILE A 156 -11.59 10.70 15.07
C ILE A 156 -13.05 11.05 15.33
N TYR A 157 -13.76 10.24 16.12
CA TYR A 157 -15.06 10.59 16.66
C TYR A 157 -14.87 11.18 18.05
N ASN A 158 -15.04 12.49 18.17
CA ASN A 158 -14.84 13.24 19.39
C ASN A 158 -16.17 13.52 20.09
N SER A 159 -16.60 12.60 20.94
CA SER A 159 -17.85 12.67 21.69
C SER A 159 -17.76 11.84 22.97
N SER A 160 -18.66 12.07 23.92
CA SER A 160 -18.72 11.33 25.19
C SER A 160 -19.07 9.85 25.00
N PHE A 161 -19.76 9.50 23.91
CA PHE A 161 -20.07 8.13 23.51
C PHE A 161 -19.72 7.88 22.05
N MET A 162 -19.50 6.62 21.70
CA MET A 162 -19.12 6.21 20.34
C MET A 162 -20.36 5.92 19.50
N ASP A 163 -20.39 6.40 18.25
CA ASP A 163 -21.38 5.94 17.27
C ASP A 163 -21.10 4.47 16.91
N PRO A 164 -22.02 3.53 17.19
CA PRO A 164 -21.79 2.12 16.89
C PRO A 164 -21.57 1.85 15.40
N PHE A 165 -22.09 2.67 14.48
CA PHE A 165 -21.92 2.47 13.03
C PHE A 165 -20.53 2.90 12.52
N LEU A 166 -19.82 3.74 13.26
CA LEU A 166 -18.49 4.24 12.87
C LEU A 166 -17.35 3.52 13.58
N ARG A 167 -17.63 2.65 14.57
CA ARG A 167 -16.65 2.07 15.51
C ARG A 167 -15.45 1.34 14.88
N TYR A 168 -15.56 0.90 13.62
CA TYR A 168 -14.46 0.25 12.90
C TYR A 168 -13.71 1.18 11.94
N HIS A 169 -14.09 2.46 11.83
CA HIS A 169 -13.55 3.37 10.82
C HIS A 169 -13.01 4.67 11.41
N VAL A 170 -13.18 4.89 12.72
CA VAL A 170 -12.76 6.10 13.41
C VAL A 170 -12.23 5.77 14.80
N TYR A 171 -11.28 6.57 15.29
CA TYR A 171 -10.80 6.51 16.67
C TYR A 171 -11.77 7.27 17.59
N HIS A 172 -12.25 6.64 18.66
CA HIS A 172 -13.06 7.32 19.67
C HIS A 172 -12.19 8.12 20.64
N SER A 173 -12.44 9.42 20.75
CA SER A 173 -11.88 10.27 21.82
C SER A 173 -12.99 10.81 22.71
N THR A 174 -12.98 10.40 23.98
CA THR A 174 -13.86 10.93 25.03
C THR A 174 -13.36 12.27 25.59
N TYR A 175 -12.08 12.58 25.43
CA TYR A 175 -11.53 13.91 25.74
C TYR A 175 -11.88 14.87 24.63
N LYS A 176 -12.45 16.04 24.98
CA LYS A 176 -12.66 17.13 24.03
C LYS A 176 -11.32 17.53 23.40
N LEU A 177 -11.29 17.64 22.08
CA LEU A 177 -10.10 18.01 21.32
C LEU A 177 -10.24 19.44 20.79
N ASN A 178 -9.20 20.23 20.94
CA ASN A 178 -9.07 21.54 20.31
C ASN A 178 -8.55 21.38 18.87
N ALA A 179 -9.49 21.35 17.91
CA ALA A 179 -9.17 21.20 16.50
C ALA A 179 -8.29 22.33 15.95
N ALA A 180 -8.43 23.56 16.45
CA ALA A 180 -7.65 24.71 16.01
C ALA A 180 -6.16 24.56 16.38
N VAL A 181 -5.87 24.14 17.61
CA VAL A 181 -4.50 23.90 18.09
C VAL A 181 -3.89 22.68 17.39
N MET A 182 -4.70 21.66 17.08
CA MET A 182 -4.25 20.54 16.24
C MET A 182 -3.89 20.99 14.81
N ALA A 183 -4.69 21.88 14.22
CA ALA A 183 -4.42 22.45 12.90
C ALA A 183 -3.17 23.34 12.89
N GLU A 184 -2.89 24.06 13.98
CA GLU A 184 -1.63 24.76 14.17
C GLU A 184 -0.44 23.81 14.21
N ALA A 185 -0.50 22.79 15.06
CA ALA A 185 0.56 21.80 15.17
C ALA A 185 0.79 21.01 13.86
N ALA A 186 -0.27 20.71 13.11
CA ALA A 186 -0.19 20.01 11.84
C ALA A 186 0.66 20.75 10.80
N ARG A 187 0.67 22.09 10.84
CA ARG A 187 1.46 22.93 9.92
C ARG A 187 2.96 22.72 10.08
N TYR A 188 3.46 22.41 11.28
CA TYR A 188 4.89 22.14 11.49
C TYR A 188 5.39 20.88 10.76
N PHE A 189 4.50 19.94 10.42
CA PHE A 189 4.86 18.77 9.64
C PHE A 189 4.98 19.05 8.14
N THR A 190 4.41 20.15 7.64
CA THR A 190 4.45 20.49 6.21
C THR A 190 5.85 20.90 5.78
N GLY A 191 6.21 20.59 4.53
CA GLY A 191 7.57 20.75 4.02
C GLY A 191 8.38 19.46 4.02
N LYS A 192 9.70 19.61 3.87
CA LYS A 192 10.66 18.51 3.75
C LYS A 192 11.40 18.29 5.07
N HIS A 193 11.18 17.14 5.70
CA HIS A 193 11.74 16.83 7.02
C HIS A 193 12.29 15.40 7.08
N ASP A 194 13.22 15.17 8.00
CA ASP A 194 13.57 13.82 8.45
C ASP A 194 12.52 13.34 9.46
N PHE A 195 11.80 12.27 9.11
CA PHE A 195 10.73 11.72 9.94
C PHE A 195 11.16 10.52 10.78
N THR A 196 12.45 10.33 11.04
CA THR A 196 12.97 9.21 11.85
C THR A 196 12.32 9.17 13.24
N ALA A 197 12.11 10.33 13.87
CA ALA A 197 11.42 10.43 15.17
C ALA A 197 9.95 9.95 15.12
N PHE A 198 9.33 9.94 13.93
CA PHE A 198 7.95 9.49 13.71
C PHE A 198 7.87 8.11 13.05
N ALA A 199 8.99 7.43 12.82
CA ALA A 199 9.00 6.10 12.21
C ALA A 199 9.21 5.00 13.25
N ASN A 200 8.55 3.85 13.03
CA ASN A 200 8.90 2.64 13.75
C ASN A 200 10.03 1.90 13.02
N ALA A 201 10.93 1.27 13.79
CA ALA A 201 11.96 0.40 13.24
C ALA A 201 11.34 -0.73 12.41
N ILE A 202 11.97 -1.04 11.28
CA ILE A 202 11.60 -2.16 10.41
C ILE A 202 12.66 -3.26 10.64
N ARG A 203 12.23 -4.52 10.78
CA ARG A 203 13.13 -5.67 11.04
C ARG A 203 14.04 -6.05 9.86
N ASN A 204 13.95 -5.36 8.73
CA ASN A 204 14.65 -5.72 7.50
C ASN A 204 15.59 -4.57 7.16
N ASP A 205 16.89 -4.85 7.03
CA ASP A 205 18.04 -3.93 6.90
C ASP A 205 18.04 -3.01 5.66
N ARG A 206 16.91 -2.82 4.99
CA ARG A 206 16.80 -1.85 3.90
C ARG A 206 16.62 -0.45 4.50
N VAL A 207 17.71 0.32 4.51
CA VAL A 207 17.70 1.76 4.79
C VAL A 207 16.70 2.41 3.84
N ARG A 208 15.59 2.92 4.39
CA ARG A 208 14.67 3.77 3.64
C ARG A 208 15.06 5.20 3.88
N ASP A 209 15.03 6.01 2.84
CA ASP A 209 15.17 7.45 2.95
C ASP A 209 14.18 8.00 4.01
N PRO A 210 14.66 8.51 5.15
CA PRO A 210 13.81 9.02 6.21
C PRO A 210 13.24 10.39 5.88
N ILE A 211 13.78 11.05 4.86
CA ILE A 211 13.35 12.36 4.43
C ILE A 211 12.08 12.21 3.61
N LYS A 212 11.01 12.89 4.03
CA LYS A 212 9.74 12.92 3.30
C LYS A 212 9.27 14.35 3.15
N THR A 213 8.42 14.56 2.16
CA THR A 213 7.78 15.86 1.93
C THR A 213 6.30 15.70 2.17
N ILE A 214 5.76 16.46 3.10
CA ILE A 214 4.32 16.62 3.31
C ILE A 214 3.91 17.92 2.64
N SER A 215 3.05 17.84 1.63
CA SER A 215 2.54 19.00 0.91
C SER A 215 1.35 19.65 1.61
N ARG A 216 0.59 18.87 2.37
CA ARG A 216 -0.64 19.32 3.05
C ARG A 216 -0.92 18.45 4.27
N PHE A 217 -1.35 19.08 5.36
CA PHE A 217 -1.85 18.37 6.54
C PHE A 217 -3.00 19.17 7.17
N ASP A 218 -4.23 18.80 6.80
CA ASP A 218 -5.44 19.50 7.18
C ASP A 218 -6.12 18.82 8.37
N VAL A 219 -6.71 19.62 9.24
CA VAL A 219 -7.56 19.16 10.34
C VAL A 219 -8.93 19.80 10.15
N THR A 220 -9.94 19.00 9.87
CA THR A 220 -11.30 19.46 9.58
C THR A 220 -12.29 18.90 10.59
N GLU A 221 -13.07 19.77 11.22
CA GLU A 221 -14.14 19.39 12.15
C GLU A 221 -15.51 19.43 11.46
N ARG A 222 -16.29 18.36 11.63
CA ARG A 222 -17.65 18.18 11.09
C ARG A 222 -18.55 17.60 12.18
N GLY A 223 -19.02 18.46 13.07
CA GLY A 223 -19.73 18.01 14.28
C GLY A 223 -18.81 17.12 15.14
N PRO A 224 -19.23 15.92 15.55
CA PRO A 224 -18.38 15.02 16.36
C PRO A 224 -17.25 14.37 15.55
N LEU A 225 -17.21 14.50 14.22
CA LEU A 225 -16.17 13.89 13.39
C LEU A 225 -15.04 14.90 13.13
N LEU A 226 -13.83 14.53 13.53
CA LEU A 226 -12.60 15.25 13.24
C LEU A 226 -11.74 14.45 12.26
N GLU A 227 -11.48 15.01 11.08
CA GLU A 227 -10.71 14.38 10.01
C GLU A 227 -9.33 15.01 9.89
N LEU A 228 -8.28 14.20 10.00
CA LEU A 228 -6.89 14.58 9.83
C LEU A 228 -6.41 14.03 8.49
N GLU A 229 -6.33 14.88 7.46
CA GLU A 229 -5.93 14.48 6.12
C GLU A 229 -4.52 14.94 5.80
N VAL A 230 -3.62 14.00 5.51
CA VAL A 230 -2.21 14.27 5.21
C VAL A 230 -1.86 13.80 3.81
N GLU A 231 -1.24 14.69 3.04
CA GLU A 231 -0.72 14.43 1.71
C GLU A 231 0.80 14.56 1.71
N GLY A 232 1.48 13.56 1.16
CA GLY A 232 2.93 13.60 1.04
C GLY A 232 3.49 12.68 -0.03
N SER A 233 4.77 12.85 -0.34
CA SER A 233 5.50 12.05 -1.35
C SER A 233 5.59 10.57 -1.00
N GLY A 234 5.41 10.24 0.28
CA GLY A 234 5.34 8.90 0.83
C GLY A 234 5.44 8.96 2.35
N PHE A 235 5.23 7.82 3.01
CA PHE A 235 5.28 7.75 4.46
C PHE A 235 6.11 6.55 4.91
N LEU A 236 6.87 6.75 5.99
CA LEU A 236 7.58 5.70 6.70
C LEU A 236 6.60 4.81 7.46
N TYR A 237 7.10 3.66 7.92
CA TYR A 237 6.28 2.71 8.67
C TYR A 237 5.71 3.37 9.94
N ARG A 238 4.37 3.39 10.05
CA ARG A 238 3.58 4.04 11.11
C ARG A 238 3.71 5.56 11.23
N GLN A 239 4.35 6.25 10.28
CA GLN A 239 4.57 7.70 10.35
C GLN A 239 3.28 8.49 10.59
N VAL A 240 2.25 8.29 9.75
CA VAL A 240 0.98 9.01 9.88
C VAL A 240 0.34 8.81 11.25
N ARG A 241 0.28 7.57 11.73
CA ARG A 241 -0.27 7.23 13.05
C ARG A 241 0.51 7.85 14.20
N ASN A 242 1.83 7.91 14.09
CA ASN A 242 2.70 8.55 15.08
C ASN A 242 2.53 10.08 15.09
N MET A 243 2.38 10.73 13.93
CA MET A 243 2.05 12.15 13.86
C MET A 243 0.69 12.44 14.50
N VAL A 244 -0.33 11.64 14.16
CA VAL A 244 -1.67 11.74 14.77
C VAL A 244 -1.61 11.50 16.29
N ALA A 245 -0.78 10.59 16.77
CA ALA A 245 -0.65 10.31 18.20
C ALA A 245 -0.18 11.55 18.99
N LEU A 246 0.73 12.34 18.40
CA LEU A 246 1.20 13.60 18.98
C LEU A 246 0.12 14.68 18.89
N LEU A 247 -0.53 14.81 17.74
CA LEU A 247 -1.64 15.75 17.55
C LEU A 247 -2.80 15.48 18.51
N LEU A 248 -3.05 14.22 18.89
CA LEU A 248 -4.04 13.89 19.92
C LEU A 248 -3.66 14.42 21.32
N GLN A 249 -2.37 14.45 21.68
CA GLN A 249 -1.95 15.03 22.96
C GLN A 249 -2.04 16.56 22.92
N ILE A 250 -1.63 17.16 21.81
CA ILE A 250 -1.71 18.59 21.57
C ILE A 250 -3.18 19.06 21.55
N GLY A 251 -4.07 18.31 20.90
CA GLY A 251 -5.50 18.59 20.87
C GLY A 251 -6.18 18.46 22.24
N ARG A 252 -5.61 17.66 23.15
CA ARG A 252 -6.03 17.62 24.56
C ARG A 252 -5.44 18.76 25.38
N GLU A 253 -4.65 19.64 24.76
CA GLU A 253 -3.88 20.71 25.40
C GLU A 253 -2.95 20.20 26.51
N ALA A 254 -2.54 18.92 26.43
CA ALA A 254 -1.65 18.31 27.41
C ALA A 254 -0.18 18.70 27.18
N ILE A 255 0.15 19.08 25.95
CA ILE A 255 1.46 19.56 25.51
C ILE A 255 1.27 20.64 24.44
N PRO A 256 2.18 21.62 24.33
CA PRO A 256 2.06 22.70 23.36
C PRO A 256 2.45 22.29 21.91
N PRO A 257 1.99 23.02 20.87
CA PRO A 257 2.28 22.71 19.45
C PRO A 257 3.75 22.76 19.03
N ASP A 258 4.55 23.62 19.66
CA ASP A 258 5.98 23.83 19.40
C ASP A 258 6.84 22.59 19.67
N ILE A 259 6.31 21.60 20.39
CA ILE A 259 6.96 20.30 20.55
C ILE A 259 7.15 19.54 19.23
N VAL A 260 6.35 19.83 18.19
CA VAL A 260 6.46 19.15 16.89
C VAL A 260 7.85 19.35 16.25
N PRO A 261 8.33 20.58 16.00
CA PRO A 261 9.67 20.80 15.48
C PRO A 261 10.77 20.27 16.40
N GLU A 262 10.62 20.35 17.72
CA GLU A 262 11.58 19.77 18.68
C GLU A 262 11.76 18.26 18.47
N ILE A 263 10.64 17.52 18.35
CA ILE A 263 10.68 16.08 18.12
C ILE A 263 11.26 15.74 16.75
N LEU A 264 10.93 16.52 15.71
CA LEU A 264 11.52 16.32 14.37
C LEU A 264 13.05 16.45 14.41
N GLU A 265 13.58 17.47 15.10
CA GLU A 265 15.03 17.71 15.19
C GLU A 265 15.77 16.57 15.90
N THR A 266 15.14 15.95 16.91
CA THR A 266 15.77 14.85 17.66
C THR A 266 16.12 13.64 16.80
N LYS A 267 15.41 13.43 15.69
CA LYS A 267 15.52 12.25 14.82
C LYS A 267 15.47 10.93 15.60
N ASN A 268 14.83 10.92 16.77
CA ASN A 268 14.86 9.80 17.71
C ASN A 268 13.44 9.43 18.14
N ARG A 269 12.99 8.24 17.73
CA ARG A 269 11.63 7.75 18.04
C ARG A 269 11.35 7.65 19.55
N ARG A 270 12.39 7.52 20.39
CA ARG A 270 12.24 7.45 21.85
C ARG A 270 11.76 8.78 22.42
N GLU A 271 12.11 9.91 21.83
CA GLU A 271 11.67 11.23 22.27
C GLU A 271 10.15 11.39 22.07
N LEU A 272 9.63 11.00 20.91
CA LEU A 272 8.19 10.95 20.66
C LEU A 272 7.45 10.00 21.62
N ALA A 273 8.10 8.90 22.03
CA ALA A 273 7.50 7.89 22.91
C ALA A 273 7.30 8.38 24.35
N LYS A 274 7.96 9.46 24.77
CA LYS A 274 7.75 10.09 26.09
C LYS A 274 6.35 10.70 26.21
N TYR A 275 5.80 11.17 25.09
CA TYR A 275 4.53 11.89 25.06
C TYR A 275 3.36 11.05 24.53
N THR A 276 3.64 10.06 23.68
CA THR A 276 2.59 9.42 22.86
C THR A 276 2.51 7.91 23.05
N LYS A 277 1.28 7.39 22.97
CA LYS A 277 0.99 5.96 22.81
C LYS A 277 0.58 5.67 21.36
N SER A 278 0.70 4.42 20.93
CA SER A 278 0.30 4.03 19.57
C SER A 278 -1.20 4.27 19.36
N THR A 279 -1.55 5.01 18.31
CA THR A 279 -2.94 5.19 17.89
C THR A 279 -3.45 3.93 17.19
N PRO A 280 -4.73 3.52 17.38
CA PRO A 280 -5.30 2.38 16.70
C PRO A 280 -5.28 2.52 15.16
N PRO A 281 -5.17 1.41 14.41
CA PRO A 281 -5.08 1.46 12.94
C PRO A 281 -6.42 1.75 12.26
N HIS A 282 -7.55 1.39 12.88
CA HIS A 282 -8.89 1.48 12.29
C HIS A 282 -9.38 2.93 12.07
N GLY A 283 -8.70 3.93 12.66
CA GLY A 283 -8.95 5.33 12.31
C GLY A 283 -8.30 5.75 10.99
N LEU A 284 -7.31 4.99 10.48
CA LEU A 284 -6.51 5.35 9.31
C LEU A 284 -7.04 4.71 8.04
N SER A 285 -7.16 5.52 6.99
CA SER A 285 -7.49 5.07 5.63
C SER A 285 -6.52 5.65 4.60
N LEU A 286 -6.04 4.82 3.66
CA LEU A 286 -5.42 5.30 2.43
C LEU A 286 -6.52 5.83 1.48
N VAL A 287 -6.61 7.14 1.31
CA VAL A 287 -7.68 7.79 0.53
C VAL A 287 -7.38 7.74 -0.96
N SER A 288 -6.16 8.10 -1.35
CA SER A 288 -5.76 8.08 -2.77
C SER A 288 -4.25 7.99 -2.95
N VAL A 289 -3.86 7.53 -4.14
CA VAL A 289 -2.49 7.59 -4.64
C VAL A 289 -2.47 8.50 -5.86
N LYS A 290 -1.56 9.47 -5.88
CA LYS A 290 -1.41 10.44 -6.97
C LYS A 290 -0.36 9.94 -7.96
N TYR A 291 -0.65 10.08 -9.25
CA TYR A 291 0.24 9.75 -10.36
C TYR A 291 0.29 10.95 -11.31
N ASN A 292 1.31 10.98 -12.18
CA ASN A 292 1.29 11.89 -13.33
C ASN A 292 0.15 11.51 -14.27
N GLU A 293 -0.57 12.49 -14.82
CA GLU A 293 -1.69 12.25 -15.74
C GLU A 293 -1.27 11.43 -16.97
N ASP A 294 -0.05 11.66 -17.49
CA ASP A 294 0.48 10.89 -18.61
C ASP A 294 0.60 9.39 -18.32
N HIS A 295 0.84 9.00 -17.07
CA HIS A 295 0.87 7.59 -16.67
C HIS A 295 -0.52 6.97 -16.54
N LEU A 296 -1.58 7.78 -16.51
CA LEU A 296 -2.97 7.36 -16.42
C LEU A 296 -3.65 7.31 -17.80
N LYS A 297 -3.01 7.85 -18.84
CA LYS A 297 -3.48 7.73 -20.23
C LYS A 297 -3.52 6.26 -20.64
N LEU A 298 -4.61 5.89 -21.31
CA LEU A 298 -4.79 4.54 -21.84
C LEU A 298 -3.88 4.35 -23.05
N PRO A 299 -3.23 3.18 -23.19
CA PRO A 299 -2.57 2.84 -24.44
C PRO A 299 -3.60 2.79 -25.58
N SER A 300 -3.19 3.19 -26.78
CA SER A 300 -4.05 3.17 -27.97
C SER A 300 -4.51 1.75 -28.29
N GLY A 301 -5.80 1.59 -28.63
CA GLY A 301 -6.38 0.30 -29.00
C GLY A 301 -6.68 -0.64 -27.81
N CYS A 302 -6.52 -0.18 -26.57
CA CYS A 302 -6.90 -0.95 -25.39
C CYS A 302 -8.42 -0.89 -25.11
N PRO A 303 -8.97 -1.89 -24.38
CA PRO A 303 -10.36 -1.82 -23.91
C PRO A 303 -10.57 -0.60 -23.00
N PRO A 304 -11.80 -0.04 -22.96
CA PRO A 304 -12.12 1.06 -22.08
C PRO A 304 -12.01 0.66 -20.61
N VAL A 305 -11.80 1.65 -19.75
CA VAL A 305 -11.83 1.49 -18.29
C VAL A 305 -13.19 0.94 -17.85
N SER A 306 -13.18 -0.06 -16.97
CA SER A 306 -14.40 -0.49 -16.29
C SER A 306 -14.52 0.19 -14.92
N LEU A 307 -15.61 0.93 -14.71
CA LEU A 307 -16.02 1.48 -13.41
C LEU A 307 -17.09 0.62 -12.71
N GLY A 308 -17.34 -0.57 -13.24
CA GLY A 308 -18.37 -1.48 -12.77
C GLY A 308 -19.66 -1.35 -13.58
N ARG A 309 -20.45 -2.42 -13.60
CA ARG A 309 -21.74 -2.45 -14.30
C ARG A 309 -22.85 -1.93 -13.39
N TYR A 310 -23.59 -0.93 -13.87
CA TYR A 310 -24.89 -0.57 -13.30
C TYR A 310 -25.98 -1.27 -14.10
N HIS A 311 -26.88 -1.97 -13.41
CA HIS A 311 -28.06 -2.53 -14.07
C HIS A 311 -29.03 -1.38 -14.35
N THR A 312 -29.08 -0.95 -15.61
CA THR A 312 -30.12 -0.02 -16.04
C THR A 312 -31.38 -0.83 -16.30
N ILE A 313 -32.39 -0.67 -15.44
CA ILE A 313 -33.71 -1.25 -15.68
C ILE A 313 -34.32 -0.54 -16.89
N ARG A 314 -34.30 -1.20 -18.06
CA ARG A 314 -34.83 -0.62 -19.31
C ARG A 314 -36.35 -0.69 -19.39
N THR A 315 -37.00 -1.55 -18.63
CA THR A 315 -38.46 -1.66 -18.54
C THR A 315 -38.87 -1.85 -17.09
N CYS A 316 -39.53 -0.84 -16.52
CA CYS A 316 -40.24 -0.99 -15.26
C CYS A 316 -41.65 -1.46 -15.62
N LYS A 317 -41.96 -2.75 -15.46
CA LYS A 317 -43.36 -3.20 -15.46
C LYS A 317 -43.94 -2.80 -14.11
N LEU A 318 -44.49 -1.59 -14.01
CA LEU A 318 -45.35 -1.25 -12.89
C LEU A 318 -46.63 -2.08 -13.03
N PRO A 319 -46.95 -3.00 -12.12
CA PRO A 319 -48.30 -3.52 -12.05
C PRO A 319 -49.18 -2.35 -11.58
N PHE A 320 -50.03 -1.85 -12.47
CA PHE A 320 -51.13 -0.98 -12.06
C PHE A 320 -52.04 -1.82 -11.14
N TYR A 321 -52.13 -1.43 -9.88
CA TYR A 321 -53.14 -1.89 -8.93
C TYR A 321 -54.01 -0.70 -8.54
#